data_AF-I6YVK8-F1
#
_entry.id   AF-I6YVK8-F1
#
_cell.length_a   1.000
_cell.length_b   1.000
_cell.length_c   1.000
_cell.angle_alpha   90.00
_cell.angle_beta   90.00
_cell.angle_gamma   90.00
#
_symmetry.space_group_name_H-M   'P 1'
#
loop_
_entity.id
_entity.type
_entity.pdbx_description
1 polymer ?
#
loop_
_entity_poly.entity_id
_entity_poly.type
_entity_poly.pdbx_seq_one_letter_code
_entity_poly.pdbx_strand_id
1 'polypeptide(L)'
;MKKHFYYLVVTLISFANIVLGQAIEVKVSDGLNNALAFVNTGAANEIILVDDGGLYITNPTTIETPVKIRAKEGLQNPPVVVIKGCQALPFFKIKNDFEIEGIIFDGYDSNAGTYDSIQYVFQVQAMAGGVNEKPKVTIKDCIVRNIYKYGDPETSTDGTILDFAKGARAGDVLIENTTFMNTGDEALRAINTHKDPVPLEGKFAETFTVRNCTFHNIRGSAIKIEDDGDSTNVDTQVLIDHCTFNKSQRRVIWHRDLSNSIIRNLLITNLIQGNDQLGYIITVQREGTIVSHIDTFNVSIPNYTNGFLAETPASWSGAQRTATIDESTIYNYDPMYKDPDNADFTLDPNSPVRTLASDGKALGDLRWAGDVVSVEENGVTPTSFELKQNFPNPFNPSTVIEFTVPKAGAYTLKVYNVLGQEVATLINRNLAAGTHTTIFNAKNLPSGLYLYKLSGENINLIRKMMLMK
;
A
#
# COMPACT_ATOMS: atom_id res chain seq x y z
N MET A 1 -12.45 55.71 51.63
CA MET A 1 -13.19 54.46 51.39
C MET A 1 -12.99 54.04 49.93
N LYS A 2 -12.23 52.96 49.70
CA LYS A 2 -11.78 52.50 48.37
C LYS A 2 -12.90 51.74 47.64
N LYS A 3 -13.31 52.22 46.46
CA LYS A 3 -14.20 51.50 45.53
C LYS A 3 -13.43 50.33 44.89
N HIS A 4 -13.90 49.10 45.07
CA HIS A 4 -13.38 47.93 44.37
C HIS A 4 -14.28 47.64 43.16
N PHE A 5 -13.67 47.74 41.98
CA PHE A 5 -14.19 47.29 40.69
C PHE A 5 -14.15 45.76 40.67
N TYR A 6 -15.30 45.09 40.48
CA TYR A 6 -15.32 43.67 40.16
C TYR A 6 -15.18 43.50 38.65
N TYR A 7 -14.07 42.91 38.20
CA TYR A 7 -13.90 42.45 36.82
C TYR A 7 -14.67 41.15 36.64
N LEU A 8 -15.64 41.15 35.72
CA LEU A 8 -16.31 39.95 35.23
C LEU A 8 -15.36 39.27 34.24
N VAL A 9 -14.72 38.17 34.65
CA VAL A 9 -13.98 37.30 33.73
C VAL A 9 -15.00 36.38 33.05
N VAL A 10 -15.32 36.66 31.78
CA VAL A 10 -16.08 35.74 30.93
C VAL A 10 -15.08 34.74 30.36
N THR A 11 -15.03 33.55 30.95
CA THR A 11 -14.27 32.43 30.39
C THR A 11 -15.06 31.86 29.21
N LEU A 12 -14.62 32.15 27.99
CA LEU A 12 -15.07 31.42 26.80
C LEU A 12 -14.55 29.98 26.91
N ILE A 13 -15.38 29.06 27.38
CA ILE A 13 -15.13 27.63 27.23
C ILE A 13 -15.50 27.30 25.79
N SER A 14 -14.52 27.30 24.89
CA SER A 14 -14.67 26.67 23.59
C SER A 14 -14.81 25.17 23.83
N PHE A 15 -16.05 24.67 23.83
CA PHE A 15 -16.27 23.24 23.64
C PHE A 15 -15.81 22.92 22.22
N ALA A 16 -14.62 22.37 22.08
CA ALA A 16 -14.31 21.56 20.91
C ALA A 16 -15.35 20.45 20.93
N ASN A 17 -16.32 20.52 20.00
CA ASN A 17 -17.12 19.36 19.67
C ASN A 17 -16.13 18.31 19.17
N ILE A 18 -15.72 17.41 20.05
CA ILE A 18 -15.20 16.12 19.63
C ILE A 18 -16.42 15.46 18.96
N VAL A 19 -16.52 15.60 17.65
CA VAL A 19 -17.42 14.80 16.86
C VAL A 19 -16.87 13.38 16.98
N LEU A 20 -17.38 12.62 17.94
CA LEU A 20 -17.28 11.16 17.89
C LEU A 20 -17.85 10.76 16.53
N GLY A 21 -17.08 9.96 15.79
CA GLY A 21 -17.48 9.56 14.44
C GLY A 21 -18.90 9.01 14.44
N GLN A 22 -19.80 9.67 13.74
CA GLN A 22 -21.18 9.21 13.57
C GLN A 22 -21.21 8.28 12.36
N ALA A 23 -21.42 7.00 12.62
CA ALA A 23 -21.67 6.00 11.59
C ALA A 23 -23.13 6.06 11.14
N ILE A 24 -23.35 5.91 9.83
CA ILE A 24 -24.68 5.75 9.24
C ILE A 24 -24.77 4.41 8.51
N GLU A 25 -25.83 3.66 8.78
CA GLU A 25 -26.16 2.46 8.02
C GLU A 25 -26.93 2.86 6.76
N VAL A 26 -26.55 2.29 5.63
CA VAL A 26 -27.07 2.66 4.30
C VAL A 26 -27.52 1.41 3.58
N LYS A 27 -28.81 1.36 3.26
CA LYS A 27 -29.42 0.38 2.37
C LYS A 27 -29.29 0.85 0.92
N VAL A 28 -29.40 -0.07 -0.02
CA VAL A 28 -29.49 0.21 -1.46
C VAL A 28 -30.62 1.21 -1.74
N SER A 29 -31.75 1.08 -1.03
CA SER A 29 -32.90 1.99 -1.16
C SER A 29 -32.61 3.45 -0.75
N ASP A 30 -31.62 3.67 0.11
CA ASP A 30 -31.30 5.00 0.62
C ASP A 30 -30.43 5.79 -0.38
N GLY A 31 -29.72 5.06 -1.26
CA GLY A 31 -28.84 5.61 -2.29
C GLY A 31 -27.51 6.11 -1.75
N LEU A 32 -26.40 5.51 -2.21
CA LEU A 32 -25.05 5.85 -1.74
C LEU A 32 -24.66 7.32 -2.02
N ASN A 33 -25.19 7.93 -3.10
CA ASN A 33 -24.99 9.36 -3.38
C ASN A 33 -25.47 10.26 -2.23
N ASN A 34 -26.60 9.93 -1.59
CA ASN A 34 -27.14 10.72 -0.49
C ASN A 34 -26.27 10.61 0.76
N ALA A 35 -25.79 9.40 1.05
CA ALA A 35 -24.89 9.15 2.18
C ALA A 35 -23.55 9.87 2.02
N LEU A 36 -22.96 9.84 0.82
CA LEU A 36 -21.73 10.56 0.51
C LEU A 36 -21.90 12.08 0.62
N ALA A 37 -23.03 12.62 0.13
CA ALA A 37 -23.36 14.03 0.29
C ALA A 37 -23.50 14.42 1.77
N PHE A 38 -24.13 13.57 2.58
CA PHE A 38 -24.29 13.79 4.02
C PHE A 38 -22.95 13.79 4.76
N VAL A 39 -22.08 12.81 4.50
CA VAL A 39 -20.72 12.76 5.07
C VAL A 39 -19.90 14.00 4.69
N ASN A 40 -19.99 14.47 3.44
CA ASN A 40 -19.30 15.68 2.99
C ASN A 40 -19.75 16.97 3.71
N THR A 41 -20.88 16.96 4.43
CA THR A 41 -21.24 18.08 5.33
C THR A 41 -20.48 18.06 6.65
N GLY A 42 -19.76 16.99 6.95
CA GLY A 42 -19.12 16.71 8.24
C GLY A 42 -20.06 16.14 9.29
N ALA A 43 -21.32 15.83 8.94
CA ALA A 43 -22.33 15.30 9.86
C ALA A 43 -22.14 13.81 10.19
N ALA A 44 -21.39 13.07 9.37
CA ALA A 44 -20.98 11.70 9.59
C ALA A 44 -19.58 11.49 9.02
N ASN A 45 -18.89 10.44 9.46
CA ASN A 45 -17.57 10.06 8.95
C ASN A 45 -17.45 8.57 8.65
N GLU A 46 -18.52 7.80 8.83
CA GLU A 46 -18.55 6.37 8.52
C GLU A 46 -19.86 6.00 7.83
N ILE A 47 -19.76 5.27 6.71
CA ILE A 47 -20.86 4.68 5.96
C ILE A 47 -20.75 3.17 6.07
N ILE A 48 -21.81 2.52 6.55
CA ILE A 48 -21.90 1.07 6.67
C ILE A 48 -22.94 0.56 5.67
N LEU A 49 -22.49 -0.20 4.66
CA LEU A 49 -23.37 -0.83 3.67
C LEU A 49 -23.94 -2.13 4.26
N VAL A 50 -25.26 -2.21 4.38
CA VAL A 50 -25.93 -3.27 5.18
C VAL A 50 -26.64 -4.36 4.37
N ASP A 51 -26.80 -4.18 3.06
CA ASP A 51 -27.49 -5.18 2.24
C ASP A 51 -26.52 -6.24 1.71
N ASP A 52 -26.80 -7.51 2.02
CA ASP A 52 -26.01 -8.68 1.60
C ASP A 52 -25.96 -8.79 0.07
N GLY A 53 -24.77 -8.61 -0.52
CA GLY A 53 -24.60 -8.56 -1.97
C GLY A 53 -25.32 -7.39 -2.67
N GLY A 54 -25.70 -6.35 -1.92
CA GLY A 54 -26.46 -5.21 -2.45
C GLY A 54 -25.69 -4.42 -3.51
N LEU A 55 -26.40 -3.95 -4.54
CA LEU A 55 -25.83 -3.12 -5.62
C LEU A 55 -26.07 -1.62 -5.33
N TYR A 56 -25.03 -0.95 -4.83
CA TYR A 56 -25.04 0.47 -4.47
C TYR A 56 -24.55 1.31 -5.65
N ILE A 57 -25.48 1.91 -6.39
CA ILE A 57 -25.16 2.76 -7.53
C ILE A 57 -24.82 4.18 -7.07
N THR A 58 -23.74 4.73 -7.59
CA THR A 58 -23.28 6.09 -7.26
C THR A 58 -22.54 6.72 -8.43
N ASN A 59 -22.60 8.05 -8.49
CA ASN A 59 -21.95 8.87 -9.50
C ASN A 59 -20.62 9.43 -8.98
N PRO A 60 -19.75 9.98 -9.84
CA PRO A 60 -18.47 10.51 -9.40
C PRO A 60 -18.67 11.60 -8.35
N THR A 61 -17.84 11.59 -7.31
CA THR A 61 -17.89 12.57 -6.23
C THR A 61 -16.52 12.93 -5.70
N THR A 62 -16.46 14.02 -4.94
CA THR A 62 -15.25 14.42 -4.21
C THR A 62 -15.44 14.07 -2.73
N ILE A 63 -14.42 13.49 -2.12
CA ILE A 63 -14.32 13.24 -0.69
C ILE A 63 -13.68 14.48 -0.06
N GLU A 64 -14.50 15.35 0.51
CA GLU A 64 -14.08 16.64 1.09
C GLU A 64 -13.79 16.51 2.61
N THR A 65 -14.44 15.58 3.28
CA THR A 65 -14.30 15.28 4.71
C THR A 65 -13.76 13.87 4.95
N PRO A 66 -13.17 13.56 6.12
CA PRO A 66 -12.74 12.20 6.44
C PRO A 66 -13.89 11.21 6.35
N VAL A 67 -13.69 10.08 5.65
CA VAL A 67 -14.71 9.05 5.51
C VAL A 67 -14.13 7.64 5.55
N LYS A 68 -14.83 6.76 6.27
CA LYS A 68 -14.74 5.31 6.16
C LYS A 68 -15.99 4.76 5.49
N ILE A 69 -15.86 3.94 4.46
CA ILE A 69 -16.98 3.22 3.83
C ILE A 69 -16.71 1.73 3.96
N ARG A 70 -17.59 0.98 4.62
CA ARG A 70 -17.36 -0.45 4.81
C ARG A 70 -18.61 -1.30 4.69
N ALA A 71 -18.41 -2.58 4.45
CA ALA A 71 -19.46 -3.58 4.62
C ALA A 71 -19.86 -3.73 6.10
N LYS A 72 -21.13 -4.08 6.33
CA LYS A 72 -21.57 -4.58 7.62
C LYS A 72 -20.91 -5.93 7.89
N GLU A 73 -20.53 -6.15 9.14
CA GLU A 73 -20.01 -7.44 9.59
C GLU A 73 -21.10 -8.53 9.48
N GLY A 74 -20.71 -9.75 9.08
CA GLY A 74 -21.59 -10.90 8.99
C GLY A 74 -22.35 -11.07 7.67
N LEU A 75 -22.15 -10.17 6.70
CA LEU A 75 -22.65 -10.36 5.33
C LEU A 75 -22.00 -11.60 4.70
N GLN A 76 -22.79 -12.41 4.01
CA GLN A 76 -22.32 -13.60 3.29
C GLN A 76 -21.73 -13.22 1.93
N ASN A 77 -22.27 -12.16 1.33
CA ASN A 77 -21.87 -11.62 0.04
C ASN A 77 -21.44 -10.15 0.21
N PRO A 78 -20.25 -9.75 -0.26
CA PRO A 78 -19.81 -8.37 -0.18
C PRO A 78 -20.75 -7.42 -0.93
N PRO A 79 -21.09 -6.25 -0.36
CA PRO A 79 -21.75 -5.17 -1.09
C PRO A 79 -20.94 -4.75 -2.32
N VAL A 80 -21.65 -4.41 -3.40
CA VAL A 80 -21.05 -3.94 -4.66
C VAL A 80 -21.39 -2.48 -4.87
N VAL A 81 -20.37 -1.62 -4.89
CA VAL A 81 -20.46 -0.25 -5.37
C VAL A 81 -20.27 -0.25 -6.89
N VAL A 82 -21.35 0.04 -7.59
CA VAL A 82 -21.35 0.12 -9.06
C VAL A 82 -20.93 1.52 -9.47
N ILE A 83 -19.78 1.62 -10.15
CA ILE A 83 -19.23 2.88 -10.65
C ILE A 83 -20.01 3.29 -11.89
N LYS A 84 -20.60 4.48 -11.87
CA LYS A 84 -21.34 5.04 -13.00
C LYS A 84 -21.05 6.51 -13.23
N GLY A 85 -21.16 6.93 -14.49
CA GLY A 85 -21.17 8.34 -14.87
C GLY A 85 -19.79 9.01 -14.88
N CYS A 86 -18.69 8.25 -14.90
CA CYS A 86 -17.34 8.79 -14.87
C CYS A 86 -16.95 9.61 -16.11
N GLN A 87 -17.45 9.31 -17.31
CA GLN A 87 -17.15 10.06 -18.54
C GLN A 87 -15.63 10.23 -18.80
N ALA A 88 -14.86 9.16 -18.58
CA ALA A 88 -13.40 9.15 -18.62
C ALA A 88 -12.74 10.13 -17.63
N LEU A 89 -13.33 10.31 -16.44
CA LEU A 89 -12.81 11.11 -15.33
C LEU A 89 -12.64 10.25 -14.05
N PRO A 90 -12.01 10.78 -12.98
CA PRO A 90 -11.95 10.09 -11.70
C PRO A 90 -13.35 9.87 -11.11
N PHE A 91 -13.59 8.69 -10.54
CA PHE A 91 -14.80 8.38 -9.80
C PHE A 91 -14.79 9.06 -8.41
N PHE A 92 -13.83 8.73 -7.55
CA PHE A 92 -13.62 9.41 -6.28
C PHE A 92 -12.38 10.31 -6.32
N LYS A 93 -12.59 11.61 -6.14
CA LYS A 93 -11.52 12.59 -5.92
C LYS A 93 -11.28 12.72 -4.42
N ILE A 94 -10.11 12.30 -3.95
CA ILE A 94 -9.81 12.21 -2.51
C ILE A 94 -9.04 13.46 -2.07
N LYS A 95 -9.68 14.33 -1.28
CA LYS A 95 -9.05 15.52 -0.68
C LYS A 95 -8.87 15.42 0.84
N ASN A 96 -9.34 14.34 1.45
CA ASN A 96 -9.28 14.09 2.88
C ASN A 96 -9.06 12.61 3.19
N ASP A 97 -8.91 12.24 4.46
CA ASP A 97 -8.68 10.86 4.87
C ASP A 97 -9.79 9.94 4.34
N PHE A 98 -9.39 8.84 3.72
CA PHE A 98 -10.30 7.94 3.00
C PHE A 98 -9.97 6.49 3.33
N GLU A 99 -10.97 5.76 3.81
CA GLU A 99 -10.86 4.34 4.14
C GLU A 99 -12.00 3.56 3.51
N ILE A 100 -11.67 2.43 2.87
CA ILE A 100 -12.65 1.45 2.39
C ILE A 100 -12.32 0.04 2.86
N GLU A 101 -13.35 -0.72 3.24
CA GLU A 101 -13.17 -2.05 3.81
C GLU A 101 -14.31 -3.02 3.41
N GLY A 102 -13.95 -4.20 2.89
CA GLY A 102 -14.92 -5.29 2.67
C GLY A 102 -15.90 -5.08 1.51
N ILE A 103 -15.58 -4.21 0.55
CA ILE A 103 -16.49 -3.78 -0.52
C ILE A 103 -15.93 -4.15 -1.90
N ILE A 104 -16.83 -4.46 -2.83
CA ILE A 104 -16.49 -4.58 -4.26
C ILE A 104 -16.76 -3.24 -4.96
N PHE A 105 -15.77 -2.70 -5.66
CA PHE A 105 -15.96 -1.63 -6.64
C PHE A 105 -15.93 -2.24 -8.04
N ASP A 106 -17.02 -2.06 -8.79
CA ASP A 106 -17.17 -2.67 -10.11
C ASP A 106 -17.51 -1.61 -11.16
N GLY A 107 -16.69 -1.52 -12.21
CA GLY A 107 -16.97 -0.69 -13.37
C GLY A 107 -17.98 -1.32 -14.34
N TYR A 108 -18.37 -2.57 -14.13
CA TYR A 108 -19.44 -3.24 -14.88
C TYR A 108 -20.75 -3.21 -14.11
N ASP A 109 -21.80 -2.68 -14.73
CA ASP A 109 -23.16 -2.81 -14.23
C ASP A 109 -23.81 -4.07 -14.81
N SER A 110 -23.98 -5.09 -13.98
CA SER A 110 -24.63 -6.35 -14.36
C SER A 110 -26.11 -6.20 -14.70
N ASN A 111 -26.80 -5.17 -14.19
CA ASN A 111 -28.21 -4.93 -14.51
C ASN A 111 -28.36 -4.27 -15.89
N ALA A 112 -27.43 -3.38 -16.26
CA ALA A 112 -27.44 -2.71 -17.57
C ALA A 112 -26.68 -3.49 -18.64
N GLY A 113 -25.79 -4.41 -18.26
CA GLY A 113 -24.91 -5.13 -19.17
C GLY A 113 -23.83 -4.24 -19.78
N THR A 114 -23.41 -3.18 -19.09
CA THR A 114 -22.52 -2.14 -19.64
C THR A 114 -21.37 -1.83 -18.70
N TYR A 115 -20.20 -1.52 -19.28
CA TYR A 115 -19.07 -0.93 -18.56
C TYR A 115 -19.19 0.60 -18.54
N ASP A 116 -18.74 1.24 -17.47
CA ASP A 116 -18.57 2.69 -17.41
C ASP A 116 -17.19 3.13 -17.94
N SER A 117 -17.09 4.43 -18.24
CA SER A 117 -15.89 5.09 -18.76
C SER A 117 -15.06 5.67 -17.62
N ILE A 118 -14.12 4.90 -17.06
CA ILE A 118 -13.46 5.21 -15.79
C ILE A 118 -11.97 5.48 -15.99
N GLN A 119 -11.53 6.73 -15.82
CA GLN A 119 -10.10 7.01 -15.89
C GLN A 119 -9.37 6.56 -14.62
N TYR A 120 -9.93 6.93 -13.45
CA TYR A 120 -9.39 6.57 -12.13
C TYR A 120 -10.54 6.18 -11.21
N VAL A 121 -10.43 5.08 -10.44
CA VAL A 121 -11.43 4.81 -9.40
C VAL A 121 -11.20 5.75 -8.22
N PHE A 122 -9.97 5.81 -7.73
CA PHE A 122 -9.55 6.64 -6.62
C PHE A 122 -8.44 7.57 -7.11
N GLN A 123 -8.66 8.89 -7.08
CA GLN A 123 -7.61 9.85 -7.41
C GLN A 123 -7.33 10.78 -6.22
N VAL A 124 -6.14 10.67 -5.63
CA VAL A 124 -5.66 11.57 -4.58
C VAL A 124 -5.44 12.97 -5.17
N GLN A 125 -6.09 13.97 -4.59
CA GLN A 125 -6.06 15.39 -5.00
C GLN A 125 -5.29 16.28 -4.02
N ALA A 126 -4.85 15.74 -2.89
CA ALA A 126 -4.28 16.52 -1.81
C ALA A 126 -2.92 17.12 -2.18
N MET A 127 -2.81 18.43 -2.07
CA MET A 127 -1.64 19.22 -2.44
C MET A 127 -1.41 20.32 -1.39
N ALA A 128 -0.28 21.02 -1.43
CA ALA A 128 -0.04 22.14 -0.51
C ALA A 128 -1.15 23.21 -0.61
N GLY A 129 -1.60 23.70 0.54
CA GLY A 129 -2.76 24.58 0.66
C GLY A 129 -4.13 23.90 0.48
N GLY A 130 -4.16 22.58 0.26
CA GLY A 130 -5.39 21.79 0.15
C GLY A 130 -6.09 21.56 1.50
N VAL A 131 -7.32 21.01 1.44
CA VAL A 131 -8.18 20.74 2.62
C VAL A 131 -7.47 19.86 3.65
N ASN A 132 -6.95 18.72 3.21
CA ASN A 132 -5.95 17.94 3.91
C ASN A 132 -4.77 17.79 2.96
N GLU A 133 -3.64 18.34 3.37
CA GLU A 133 -2.44 18.36 2.53
C GLU A 133 -1.82 16.98 2.33
N LYS A 134 -2.08 16.01 3.23
CA LYS A 134 -1.50 14.66 3.24
C LYS A 134 -2.54 13.64 3.78
N PRO A 135 -3.64 13.39 3.06
CA PRO A 135 -4.68 12.46 3.49
C PRO A 135 -4.13 11.05 3.60
N LYS A 136 -4.63 10.31 4.59
CA LYS A 136 -4.41 8.88 4.69
C LYS A 136 -5.37 8.16 3.76
N VAL A 137 -4.87 7.13 3.06
CA VAL A 137 -5.67 6.31 2.14
C VAL A 137 -5.54 4.85 2.55
N THR A 138 -6.65 4.23 2.93
CA THR A 138 -6.69 2.83 3.35
C THR A 138 -7.67 2.04 2.48
N ILE A 139 -7.22 0.92 1.92
CA ILE A 139 -8.04 -0.02 1.14
C ILE A 139 -7.82 -1.42 1.71
N LYS A 140 -8.85 -2.03 2.29
CA LYS A 140 -8.76 -3.32 2.97
C LYS A 140 -9.84 -4.29 2.54
N ASP A 141 -9.49 -5.55 2.38
CA ASP A 141 -10.47 -6.64 2.18
C ASP A 141 -11.43 -6.37 1.00
N CYS A 142 -10.94 -5.65 -0.01
CA CYS A 142 -11.73 -5.16 -1.14
C CYS A 142 -11.49 -5.97 -2.41
N ILE A 143 -12.41 -5.81 -3.35
CA ILE A 143 -12.18 -6.16 -4.76
C ILE A 143 -12.43 -4.92 -5.60
N VAL A 144 -11.51 -4.56 -6.49
CA VAL A 144 -11.72 -3.46 -7.44
C VAL A 144 -11.49 -3.98 -8.84
N ARG A 145 -12.52 -3.86 -9.70
CA ARG A 145 -12.49 -4.52 -11.00
C ARG A 145 -13.17 -3.78 -12.15
N ASN A 146 -12.81 -4.20 -13.36
CA ASN A 146 -13.44 -3.81 -14.62
C ASN A 146 -13.28 -2.31 -14.92
N ILE A 147 -12.04 -1.83 -14.86
CA ILE A 147 -11.72 -0.41 -14.92
C ILE A 147 -11.10 -0.06 -16.28
N TYR A 148 -11.91 0.56 -17.13
CA TYR A 148 -11.56 0.91 -18.50
C TYR A 148 -11.95 2.35 -18.78
N LYS A 149 -11.01 3.20 -19.21
CA LYS A 149 -11.28 4.64 -19.43
C LYS A 149 -12.41 4.92 -20.40
N TYR A 150 -12.54 4.08 -21.43
CA TYR A 150 -13.59 4.22 -22.44
C TYR A 150 -14.65 3.12 -22.38
N GLY A 151 -14.72 2.37 -21.28
CA GLY A 151 -15.75 1.34 -21.08
C GLY A 151 -15.65 0.14 -22.03
N ASP A 152 -14.45 -0.17 -22.53
CA ASP A 152 -14.22 -1.29 -23.44
C ASP A 152 -13.12 -2.22 -22.89
N PRO A 153 -13.46 -3.44 -22.43
CA PRO A 153 -12.47 -4.40 -21.96
C PRO A 153 -11.53 -4.93 -23.05
N GLU A 154 -11.93 -4.92 -24.32
CA GLU A 154 -11.15 -5.50 -25.41
C GLU A 154 -10.03 -4.55 -25.86
N THR A 155 -10.37 -3.28 -26.08
CA THR A 155 -9.42 -2.33 -26.69
C THR A 155 -8.85 -1.27 -25.75
N SER A 156 -9.41 -1.08 -24.54
CA SER A 156 -8.94 0.00 -23.67
C SER A 156 -7.49 -0.19 -23.24
N THR A 157 -6.68 0.84 -23.48
CA THR A 157 -5.27 0.94 -23.06
C THR A 157 -5.08 1.88 -21.87
N ASP A 158 -6.18 2.42 -21.34
CA ASP A 158 -6.21 3.35 -20.22
C ASP A 158 -7.28 2.87 -19.20
N GLY A 159 -7.11 3.24 -17.94
CA GLY A 159 -8.03 2.93 -16.85
C GLY A 159 -7.26 2.40 -15.67
N THR A 160 -7.19 3.22 -14.62
CA THR A 160 -6.34 2.97 -13.45
C THR A 160 -7.16 2.93 -12.17
N ILE A 161 -6.76 2.12 -11.19
CA ILE A 161 -7.53 1.99 -9.96
C ILE A 161 -7.21 3.14 -8.99
N LEU A 162 -5.97 3.22 -8.51
CA LEU A 162 -5.51 4.30 -7.64
C LEU A 162 -4.51 5.17 -8.38
N ASP A 163 -4.77 6.47 -8.44
CA ASP A 163 -3.88 7.48 -9.01
C ASP A 163 -3.62 8.63 -8.04
N PHE A 164 -2.47 9.28 -8.23
CA PHE A 164 -2.12 10.52 -7.55
C PHE A 164 -2.06 11.64 -8.60
N ALA A 165 -2.89 12.65 -8.39
CA ALA A 165 -2.90 13.81 -9.26
C ALA A 165 -1.54 14.52 -9.28
N LYS A 166 -1.32 15.34 -10.30
CA LYS A 166 -0.12 16.16 -10.41
C LYS A 166 0.04 17.04 -9.16
N GLY A 167 1.23 17.02 -8.54
CA GLY A 167 1.50 17.78 -7.31
C GLY A 167 0.85 17.22 -6.04
N ALA A 168 0.16 16.07 -6.13
CA ALA A 168 -0.50 15.48 -4.98
C ALA A 168 0.48 14.75 -4.06
N ARG A 169 0.10 14.59 -2.79
CA ARG A 169 0.80 13.80 -1.78
C ARG A 169 -0.19 13.15 -0.81
N ALA A 170 0.22 12.08 -0.15
CA ALA A 170 -0.54 11.41 0.90
C ALA A 170 0.24 11.32 2.22
N GLY A 171 -0.49 11.03 3.30
CA GLY A 171 0.08 10.55 4.54
C GLY A 171 0.46 9.07 4.40
N ASP A 172 -0.15 8.23 5.23
CA ASP A 172 -0.01 6.78 5.10
C ASP A 172 -0.95 6.24 4.02
N VAL A 173 -0.41 5.41 3.13
CA VAL A 173 -1.19 4.66 2.14
C VAL A 173 -1.06 3.18 2.48
N LEU A 174 -2.17 2.56 2.86
CA LEU A 174 -2.24 1.16 3.24
C LEU A 174 -3.23 0.42 2.34
N ILE A 175 -2.74 -0.61 1.65
CA ILE A 175 -3.52 -1.49 0.82
C ILE A 175 -3.26 -2.92 1.27
N GLU A 176 -4.31 -3.60 1.70
CA GLU A 176 -4.19 -4.91 2.32
C GLU A 176 -5.33 -5.83 1.93
N ASN A 177 -5.04 -7.13 1.80
CA ASN A 177 -6.05 -8.17 1.56
C ASN A 177 -6.98 -7.84 0.39
N THR A 178 -6.46 -7.19 -0.65
CA THR A 178 -7.28 -6.59 -1.71
C THR A 178 -6.95 -7.22 -3.05
N THR A 179 -7.98 -7.49 -3.84
CA THR A 179 -7.84 -8.00 -5.21
C THR A 179 -8.15 -6.89 -6.22
N PHE A 180 -7.16 -6.57 -7.05
CA PHE A 180 -7.28 -5.70 -8.21
C PHE A 180 -7.35 -6.55 -9.46
N MET A 181 -8.38 -6.37 -10.29
CA MET A 181 -8.47 -7.14 -11.53
C MET A 181 -9.06 -6.38 -12.70
N ASN A 182 -8.66 -6.74 -13.92
CA ASN A 182 -9.27 -6.23 -15.15
C ASN A 182 -9.16 -4.70 -15.27
N THR A 183 -7.96 -4.20 -15.57
CA THR A 183 -7.71 -2.76 -15.81
C THR A 183 -7.28 -2.50 -17.24
N GLY A 184 -7.55 -1.31 -17.75
CA GLY A 184 -7.09 -0.87 -19.07
C GLY A 184 -5.61 -0.44 -19.09
N ASP A 185 -5.08 0.03 -17.96
CA ASP A 185 -3.65 0.34 -17.76
C ASP A 185 -3.21 -0.13 -16.35
N GLU A 186 -2.66 0.75 -15.49
CA GLU A 186 -2.09 0.36 -14.20
C GLU A 186 -3.13 0.11 -13.10
N ALA A 187 -2.80 -0.68 -12.06
CA ALA A 187 -3.67 -0.74 -10.87
C ALA A 187 -3.34 0.40 -9.90
N LEU A 188 -2.08 0.51 -9.46
CA LEU A 188 -1.65 1.52 -8.49
C LEU A 188 -0.60 2.43 -9.12
N ARG A 189 -0.87 3.74 -9.15
CA ARG A 189 -0.07 4.72 -9.89
C ARG A 189 0.23 5.99 -9.08
N ALA A 190 1.51 6.32 -8.90
CA ALA A 190 1.96 7.57 -8.29
C ALA A 190 3.25 8.08 -8.98
N ILE A 191 3.12 8.72 -10.15
CA ILE A 191 4.29 9.17 -10.95
C ILE A 191 4.26 10.63 -11.40
N ASN A 192 3.23 11.38 -10.99
CA ASN A 192 3.05 12.77 -11.39
C ASN A 192 3.16 13.75 -10.21
N THR A 193 3.39 13.23 -9.01
CA THR A 193 3.42 14.00 -7.76
C THR A 193 4.55 15.03 -7.75
N HIS A 194 5.70 14.72 -8.34
CA HIS A 194 6.84 15.62 -8.44
C HIS A 194 6.78 16.65 -9.59
N LYS A 195 5.77 16.60 -10.48
CA LYS A 195 5.77 17.37 -11.76
C LYS A 195 5.22 18.79 -11.66
N ASP A 196 4.78 19.25 -10.50
CA ASP A 196 4.34 20.64 -10.26
C ASP A 196 5.34 21.35 -9.32
N PRO A 197 5.31 22.70 -9.20
CA PRO A 197 6.19 23.47 -8.29
C PRO A 197 6.10 23.09 -6.80
N VAL A 198 5.27 22.10 -6.46
CA VAL A 198 5.14 21.48 -5.16
C VAL A 198 5.31 19.97 -5.40
N PRO A 199 6.43 19.38 -4.94
CA PRO A 199 6.62 19.13 -3.51
C PRO A 199 7.96 19.62 -2.95
N LEU A 200 7.91 20.34 -1.81
CA LEU A 200 9.08 20.74 -1.00
C LEU A 200 9.81 19.57 -0.32
N GLU A 201 9.22 18.37 -0.32
CA GLU A 201 9.72 17.18 0.39
C GLU A 201 9.99 15.98 -0.53
N GLY A 202 9.78 16.10 -1.85
CA GLY A 202 10.13 15.09 -2.86
C GLY A 202 9.40 13.75 -2.89
N LYS A 203 8.62 13.42 -1.84
CA LYS A 203 7.91 12.14 -1.68
C LYS A 203 6.42 12.20 -2.04
N PHE A 204 5.88 11.14 -2.65
CA PHE A 204 4.43 11.04 -2.95
C PHE A 204 3.58 10.64 -1.74
N ALA A 205 4.14 9.93 -0.77
CA ALA A 205 3.49 9.54 0.48
C ALA A 205 4.48 9.46 1.66
N GLU A 206 3.99 9.47 2.90
CA GLU A 206 4.81 9.15 4.07
C GLU A 206 5.17 7.66 4.08
N THR A 207 4.17 6.81 3.88
CA THR A 207 4.32 5.36 3.73
C THR A 207 3.43 4.86 2.59
N PHE A 208 3.90 3.84 1.87
CA PHE A 208 3.12 3.13 0.85
C PHE A 208 3.28 1.62 1.07
N THR A 209 2.27 1.00 1.66
CA THR A 209 2.26 -0.42 2.00
C THR A 209 1.21 -1.14 1.16
N VAL A 210 1.65 -2.19 0.45
CA VAL A 210 0.80 -3.12 -0.29
C VAL A 210 1.11 -4.52 0.22
N ARG A 211 0.16 -5.16 0.90
CA ARG A 211 0.37 -6.49 1.49
C ARG A 211 -0.79 -7.45 1.25
N ASN A 212 -0.51 -8.74 1.05
CA ASN A 212 -1.55 -9.76 0.83
C ASN A 212 -2.52 -9.37 -0.30
N CYS A 213 -1.98 -8.86 -1.41
CA CYS A 213 -2.79 -8.35 -2.51
C CYS A 213 -2.63 -9.18 -3.78
N THR A 214 -3.71 -9.28 -4.53
CA THR A 214 -3.72 -9.97 -5.82
C THR A 214 -3.97 -8.98 -6.95
N PHE A 215 -3.14 -9.06 -7.98
CA PHE A 215 -3.24 -8.26 -9.20
C PHE A 215 -3.45 -9.21 -10.37
N HIS A 216 -4.64 -9.18 -10.96
CA HIS A 216 -5.01 -10.09 -12.04
C HIS A 216 -5.43 -9.36 -13.31
N ASN A 217 -4.87 -9.74 -14.46
CA ASN A 217 -5.25 -9.14 -15.75
C ASN A 217 -5.13 -7.60 -15.75
N ILE A 218 -3.94 -7.14 -15.35
CA ILE A 218 -3.58 -5.72 -15.36
C ILE A 218 -2.90 -5.39 -16.68
N ARG A 219 -3.54 -4.56 -17.52
CA ARG A 219 -3.02 -4.20 -18.86
C ARG A 219 -1.94 -3.11 -18.84
N GLY A 220 -1.39 -2.78 -17.69
CA GLY A 220 -0.24 -1.92 -17.53
C GLY A 220 0.72 -2.48 -16.47
N SER A 221 1.55 -1.63 -15.90
CA SER A 221 2.27 -1.98 -14.67
C SER A 221 1.25 -2.14 -13.54
N ALA A 222 1.28 -3.25 -12.81
CA ALA A 222 0.38 -3.44 -11.67
C ALA A 222 0.62 -2.36 -10.60
N ILE A 223 1.89 -2.07 -10.33
CA ILE A 223 2.29 -1.00 -9.41
C ILE A 223 3.30 -0.10 -10.14
N LYS A 224 3.04 1.20 -10.19
CA LYS A 224 3.88 2.20 -10.86
C LYS A 224 4.04 3.43 -10.00
N ILE A 225 5.19 3.53 -9.34
CA ILE A 225 5.47 4.57 -8.34
C ILE A 225 6.84 5.22 -8.60
N GLU A 226 6.89 6.54 -8.42
CA GLU A 226 8.07 7.36 -8.70
C GLU A 226 8.09 8.60 -7.81
N ASP A 227 9.19 8.81 -7.09
CA ASP A 227 9.48 10.05 -6.36
C ASP A 227 10.23 11.06 -7.25
N ASP A 228 10.65 12.20 -6.70
CA ASP A 228 11.14 13.36 -7.46
C ASP A 228 12.56 13.23 -8.04
N GLY A 229 13.30 12.18 -7.71
CA GLY A 229 14.67 12.01 -8.19
C GLY A 229 15.68 12.93 -7.48
N ASP A 230 15.32 13.66 -6.43
CA ASP A 230 16.25 14.39 -5.56
C ASP A 230 16.75 13.45 -4.45
N SER A 231 18.05 13.18 -4.40
CA SER A 231 18.63 12.27 -3.39
C SER A 231 18.82 12.93 -2.01
N THR A 232 18.52 14.22 -1.88
CA THR A 232 18.60 14.95 -0.60
C THR A 232 17.29 14.89 0.19
N ASN A 233 16.18 14.60 -0.52
CA ASN A 233 14.87 14.41 0.08
C ASN A 233 14.74 13.03 0.72
N VAL A 234 13.84 12.93 1.71
CA VAL A 234 13.47 11.63 2.29
C VAL A 234 12.41 11.02 1.38
N ASP A 235 12.77 9.95 0.67
CA ASP A 235 11.87 9.19 -0.20
C ASP A 235 10.70 8.55 0.59
N THR A 236 9.61 8.23 -0.10
CA THR A 236 8.48 7.45 0.46
C THR A 236 8.96 6.09 0.99
N GLN A 237 8.49 5.70 2.19
CA GLN A 237 8.75 4.38 2.73
C GLN A 237 7.83 3.34 2.08
N VAL A 238 8.38 2.50 1.19
CA VAL A 238 7.62 1.51 0.42
C VAL A 238 7.81 0.10 0.96
N LEU A 239 6.70 -0.61 1.20
CA LEU A 239 6.64 -2.04 1.46
C LEU A 239 5.66 -2.70 0.48
N ILE A 240 6.14 -3.66 -0.30
CA ILE A 240 5.32 -4.55 -1.13
C ILE A 240 5.64 -5.98 -0.68
N ASP A 241 4.68 -6.65 -0.06
CA ASP A 241 4.88 -7.94 0.60
C ASP A 241 3.73 -8.90 0.30
N HIS A 242 4.01 -10.19 0.13
CA HIS A 242 2.98 -11.21 -0.09
C HIS A 242 1.96 -10.82 -1.18
N CYS A 243 2.43 -10.51 -2.39
CA CYS A 243 1.54 -10.14 -3.49
C CYS A 243 1.62 -11.13 -4.66
N THR A 244 0.45 -11.47 -5.20
CA THR A 244 0.29 -12.32 -6.38
C THR A 244 0.01 -11.44 -7.61
N PHE A 245 0.74 -11.66 -8.68
CA PHE A 245 0.54 -11.03 -9.98
C PHE A 245 0.29 -12.13 -11.01
N ASN A 246 -0.87 -12.10 -11.67
CA ASN A 246 -1.25 -13.09 -12.68
C ASN A 246 -1.82 -12.43 -13.93
N LYS A 247 -1.30 -12.75 -15.12
CA LYS A 247 -1.73 -12.12 -16.38
C LYS A 247 -1.60 -10.59 -16.38
N SER A 248 -0.69 -10.04 -15.58
CA SER A 248 -0.32 -8.63 -15.69
C SER A 248 0.64 -8.44 -16.86
N GLN A 249 0.65 -7.26 -17.48
CA GLN A 249 1.64 -6.94 -18.49
C GLN A 249 3.06 -6.91 -17.93
N ARG A 250 4.05 -6.96 -18.83
CA ARG A 250 5.48 -6.82 -18.49
C ARG A 250 5.74 -5.50 -17.76
N ARG A 251 6.80 -5.48 -16.95
CA ARG A 251 7.07 -4.47 -15.92
C ARG A 251 5.91 -4.37 -14.93
N VAL A 252 5.69 -5.47 -14.23
CA VAL A 252 4.69 -5.66 -13.17
C VAL A 252 4.83 -4.58 -12.09
N ILE A 253 6.06 -4.28 -11.69
CA ILE A 253 6.36 -3.20 -10.75
C ILE A 253 7.33 -2.22 -11.41
N TRP A 254 6.91 -0.97 -11.54
CA TRP A 254 7.77 0.17 -11.86
C TRP A 254 8.02 0.93 -10.55
N HIS A 255 9.22 0.82 -10.01
CA HIS A 255 9.66 1.53 -8.81
C HIS A 255 10.88 2.38 -9.18
N ARG A 256 10.71 3.70 -9.17
CA ARG A 256 11.73 4.65 -9.61
C ARG A 256 11.96 5.75 -8.60
N ASP A 257 13.20 6.23 -8.58
CA ASP A 257 13.61 7.37 -7.75
C ASP A 257 13.29 7.22 -6.26
N LEU A 258 13.17 5.96 -5.79
CA LEU A 258 12.83 5.57 -4.43
C LEU A 258 13.95 4.70 -3.84
N SER A 259 14.46 5.08 -2.67
CA SER A 259 15.49 4.36 -1.92
C SER A 259 14.87 3.55 -0.77
N ASN A 260 15.64 2.62 -0.20
CA ASN A 260 15.28 1.92 1.05
C ASN A 260 13.86 1.28 1.03
N SER A 261 13.44 0.74 -0.10
CA SER A 261 12.15 0.05 -0.21
C SER A 261 12.28 -1.45 0.03
N ILE A 262 11.19 -2.12 0.40
CA ILE A 262 11.16 -3.58 0.57
C ILE A 262 10.13 -4.16 -0.40
N ILE A 263 10.57 -5.05 -1.28
CA ILE A 263 9.73 -5.75 -2.25
C ILE A 263 10.02 -7.24 -2.12
N ARG A 264 9.10 -8.03 -1.57
CA ARG A 264 9.39 -9.45 -1.29
C ARG A 264 8.15 -10.33 -1.27
N ASN A 265 8.39 -11.65 -1.26
CA ASN A 265 7.37 -12.69 -1.13
C ASN A 265 6.33 -12.62 -2.25
N LEU A 266 6.80 -12.50 -3.49
CA LEU A 266 5.93 -12.29 -4.66
C LEU A 266 5.76 -13.58 -5.46
N LEU A 267 4.55 -13.81 -5.97
CA LEU A 267 4.30 -14.77 -7.04
C LEU A 267 3.94 -14.01 -8.31
N ILE A 268 4.77 -14.13 -9.35
CA ILE A 268 4.57 -13.44 -10.62
C ILE A 268 4.37 -14.48 -11.71
N THR A 269 3.17 -14.55 -12.28
CA THR A 269 2.76 -15.70 -13.09
C THR A 269 2.05 -15.28 -14.37
N ASN A 270 2.23 -16.09 -15.42
CA ASN A 270 1.49 -15.99 -16.68
C ASN A 270 1.50 -14.57 -17.29
N LEU A 271 2.63 -13.87 -17.23
CA LEU A 271 2.70 -12.49 -17.70
C LEU A 271 2.33 -12.39 -19.18
N ILE A 272 1.49 -11.39 -19.51
CA ILE A 272 1.03 -11.15 -20.87
C ILE A 272 1.90 -10.11 -21.58
N GLN A 273 1.95 -10.17 -22.91
CA GLN A 273 2.57 -9.12 -23.72
C GLN A 273 1.72 -7.85 -23.63
N GLY A 274 2.38 -6.75 -23.30
CA GLY A 274 1.76 -5.43 -23.24
C GLY A 274 2.09 -4.50 -24.38
N ASN A 275 1.63 -3.24 -24.25
CA ASN A 275 1.98 -2.15 -25.17
C ASN A 275 3.46 -1.75 -25.08
N ASP A 276 4.15 -2.15 -24.02
CA ASP A 276 5.56 -1.83 -23.78
C ASP A 276 6.52 -2.83 -24.47
N GLN A 277 7.62 -2.29 -25.01
CA GLN A 277 8.67 -3.04 -25.71
C GLN A 277 9.85 -3.42 -24.78
N LEU A 278 9.83 -2.99 -23.51
CA LEU A 278 10.92 -3.26 -22.55
C LEU A 278 10.86 -4.67 -21.93
N GLY A 279 12.03 -5.22 -21.58
CA GLY A 279 12.24 -6.64 -21.26
C GLY A 279 12.32 -7.03 -19.78
N TYR A 280 11.77 -6.25 -18.84
CA TYR A 280 11.96 -6.48 -17.39
C TYR A 280 10.64 -6.70 -16.63
N ILE A 281 10.70 -7.42 -15.51
CA ILE A 281 9.53 -7.73 -14.67
C ILE A 281 9.33 -6.65 -13.59
N ILE A 282 10.40 -6.24 -12.93
CA ILE A 282 10.43 -5.19 -11.91
C ILE A 282 11.40 -4.10 -12.40
N THR A 283 11.18 -2.85 -12.04
CA THR A 283 12.17 -1.77 -12.17
C THR A 283 12.44 -1.27 -10.76
N VAL A 284 13.70 -1.13 -10.39
CA VAL A 284 14.15 -0.50 -9.14
C VAL A 284 15.35 0.37 -9.49
N GLN A 285 15.51 1.55 -8.88
CA GLN A 285 16.64 2.43 -9.22
C GLN A 285 17.57 2.76 -8.06
N ARG A 286 17.08 3.15 -6.88
CA ARG A 286 17.97 3.71 -5.84
C ARG A 286 18.45 2.71 -4.80
N GLU A 287 19.41 3.16 -4.00
CA GLU A 287 20.15 2.33 -3.05
C GLU A 287 19.28 1.91 -1.86
N GLY A 288 19.67 0.82 -1.20
CA GLY A 288 18.99 0.31 -0.01
C GLY A 288 17.65 -0.38 -0.28
N THR A 289 17.12 -0.35 -1.50
CA THR A 289 15.95 -1.14 -1.87
C THR A 289 16.32 -2.62 -1.98
N ILE A 290 15.51 -3.48 -1.36
CA ILE A 290 15.70 -4.93 -1.31
C ILE A 290 14.58 -5.62 -2.09
N VAL A 291 14.96 -6.48 -3.02
CA VAL A 291 14.07 -7.40 -3.75
C VAL A 291 14.47 -8.83 -3.42
N SER A 292 13.57 -9.66 -2.88
CA SER A 292 13.89 -11.04 -2.46
C SER A 292 12.67 -11.95 -2.41
N HIS A 293 12.86 -13.27 -2.44
CA HIS A 293 11.80 -14.28 -2.32
C HIS A 293 10.71 -14.06 -3.38
N ILE A 294 11.12 -14.20 -4.63
CA ILE A 294 10.28 -13.92 -5.80
C ILE A 294 10.18 -15.21 -6.59
N ASP A 295 8.96 -15.67 -6.85
CA ASP A 295 8.77 -16.67 -7.89
C ASP A 295 8.28 -16.03 -9.19
N THR A 296 8.78 -16.57 -10.29
CA THR A 296 8.35 -16.22 -11.63
C THR A 296 7.98 -17.50 -12.36
N PHE A 297 6.71 -17.70 -12.70
CA PHE A 297 6.25 -18.90 -13.40
C PHE A 297 5.56 -18.55 -14.71
N ASN A 298 5.87 -19.32 -15.77
CA ASN A 298 5.29 -19.11 -17.10
C ASN A 298 5.41 -17.63 -17.56
N VAL A 299 6.61 -17.07 -17.42
CA VAL A 299 6.90 -15.69 -17.84
C VAL A 299 7.49 -15.71 -19.25
N SER A 300 6.69 -15.25 -20.22
CA SER A 300 7.12 -15.14 -21.62
C SER A 300 7.65 -13.75 -21.93
N ILE A 301 8.96 -13.54 -21.72
CA ILE A 301 9.67 -12.29 -22.02
C ILE A 301 10.81 -12.57 -23.03
N PRO A 302 10.80 -11.96 -24.23
CA PRO A 302 11.91 -12.03 -25.19
C PRO A 302 13.21 -11.54 -24.54
N ASN A 303 14.29 -12.32 -24.69
CA ASN A 303 15.61 -12.06 -24.11
C ASN A 303 15.68 -12.11 -22.57
N TYR A 304 14.67 -12.69 -21.91
CA TYR A 304 14.78 -12.99 -20.48
C TYR A 304 15.90 -14.00 -20.24
N THR A 305 16.88 -13.60 -19.45
CA THR A 305 17.91 -14.49 -18.91
C THR A 305 17.56 -14.68 -17.43
N ASN A 306 17.56 -15.92 -16.93
CA ASN A 306 17.35 -16.19 -15.50
C ASN A 306 18.22 -15.24 -14.65
N GLY A 307 17.61 -14.53 -13.70
CA GLY A 307 18.26 -13.49 -12.89
C GLY A 307 17.95 -12.04 -13.30
N PHE A 308 17.36 -11.79 -14.48
CA PHE A 308 16.98 -10.43 -14.90
C PHE A 308 15.61 -9.99 -14.34
N LEU A 309 15.50 -9.90 -13.02
CA LEU A 309 14.27 -9.46 -12.34
C LEU A 309 14.05 -7.95 -12.41
N ALA A 310 15.12 -7.15 -12.35
CA ALA A 310 15.01 -5.71 -12.47
C ALA A 310 16.10 -5.06 -13.31
N GLU A 311 15.73 -4.05 -14.10
CA GLU A 311 16.70 -3.12 -14.67
C GLU A 311 16.74 -1.84 -13.84
N THR A 312 17.96 -1.40 -13.61
CA THR A 312 18.37 -0.03 -13.31
C THR A 312 18.97 0.57 -14.63
N PRO A 313 18.21 1.17 -15.55
CA PRO A 313 18.76 1.59 -16.85
C PRO A 313 19.82 2.68 -16.66
N ALA A 314 21.01 2.52 -17.25
CA ALA A 314 22.06 3.56 -17.26
C ALA A 314 21.82 4.65 -18.33
N SER A 315 20.82 4.45 -19.20
CA SER A 315 20.64 5.24 -20.42
C SER A 315 19.79 6.50 -20.26
N TRP A 316 19.17 6.73 -19.10
CA TRP A 316 18.46 7.98 -18.79
C TRP A 316 19.28 8.75 -17.76
N SER A 317 19.64 9.99 -18.08
CA SER A 317 20.68 10.76 -17.38
C SER A 317 20.49 10.75 -15.85
N GLY A 318 21.37 10.04 -15.13
CA GLY A 318 21.45 10.08 -13.66
C GLY A 318 21.03 8.81 -12.91
N ALA A 319 20.42 7.81 -13.56
CA ALA A 319 20.02 6.57 -12.88
C ALA A 319 21.25 5.69 -12.55
N GLN A 320 21.51 5.45 -11.25
CA GLN A 320 22.56 4.54 -10.77
C GLN A 320 21.98 3.13 -10.49
N ARG A 321 22.78 2.08 -10.66
CA ARG A 321 22.38 0.68 -10.44
C ARG A 321 22.65 0.22 -9.00
N THR A 322 21.78 0.53 -8.03
CA THR A 322 22.15 0.38 -6.60
C THR A 322 21.21 -0.44 -5.72
N ALA A 323 20.16 -1.05 -6.27
CA ALA A 323 19.28 -1.95 -5.52
C ALA A 323 19.91 -3.33 -5.27
N THR A 324 19.52 -4.00 -4.17
CA THR A 324 19.91 -5.38 -3.87
C THR A 324 18.82 -6.34 -4.35
N ILE A 325 19.18 -7.26 -5.25
CA ILE A 325 18.31 -8.34 -5.70
C ILE A 325 18.91 -9.64 -5.19
N ASP A 326 18.15 -10.37 -4.38
CA ASP A 326 18.56 -11.68 -3.91
C ASP A 326 18.21 -12.75 -4.95
N GLU A 327 19.13 -12.98 -5.89
CA GLU A 327 18.96 -13.99 -6.93
C GLU A 327 18.86 -15.43 -6.38
N SER A 328 19.33 -15.68 -5.14
CA SER A 328 19.29 -17.00 -4.53
C SER A 328 17.89 -17.45 -4.10
N THR A 329 16.95 -16.50 -4.02
CA THR A 329 15.56 -16.74 -3.61
C THR A 329 14.59 -16.57 -4.79
N ILE A 330 15.06 -16.90 -6.00
CA ILE A 330 14.26 -17.00 -7.23
C ILE A 330 14.09 -18.47 -7.60
N TYR A 331 12.84 -18.93 -7.70
CA TYR A 331 12.54 -20.37 -7.69
C TYR A 331 12.12 -20.96 -9.04
N ASN A 332 11.31 -20.25 -9.82
CA ASN A 332 10.66 -20.70 -11.06
C ASN A 332 9.84 -21.98 -10.89
N TYR A 333 8.98 -22.04 -9.87
CA TYR A 333 8.08 -23.17 -9.64
C TYR A 333 6.65 -22.89 -10.10
N ASP A 334 5.97 -23.95 -10.54
CA ASP A 334 4.52 -23.87 -10.75
C ASP A 334 3.84 -23.69 -9.38
N PRO A 335 3.08 -22.60 -9.15
CA PRO A 335 2.35 -22.41 -7.90
C PRO A 335 1.22 -23.41 -7.72
N MET A 336 0.83 -24.16 -8.76
CA MET A 336 -0.29 -25.12 -8.72
C MET A 336 -1.59 -24.45 -8.26
N TYR A 337 -1.89 -23.29 -8.86
CA TYR A 337 -3.16 -22.61 -8.65
C TYR A 337 -4.33 -23.46 -9.14
N LYS A 338 -5.42 -23.43 -8.38
CA LYS A 338 -6.63 -24.21 -8.69
C LYS A 338 -7.28 -23.79 -10.02
N ASP A 339 -7.54 -22.50 -10.22
CA ASP A 339 -8.13 -21.98 -11.46
C ASP A 339 -7.77 -20.49 -11.67
N PRO A 340 -6.51 -20.19 -12.06
CA PRO A 340 -6.03 -18.82 -12.19
C PRO A 340 -6.64 -18.06 -13.38
N ASP A 341 -7.34 -18.74 -14.30
CA ASP A 341 -8.05 -18.11 -15.41
C ASP A 341 -9.35 -17.45 -14.96
N ASN A 342 -9.97 -17.97 -13.91
CA ASN A 342 -11.18 -17.42 -13.28
C ASN A 342 -10.87 -16.69 -11.97
N ALA A 343 -9.62 -16.26 -11.78
CA ALA A 343 -9.13 -15.57 -10.59
C ALA A 343 -9.27 -16.36 -9.26
N ASP A 344 -9.35 -17.69 -9.31
CA ASP A 344 -9.21 -18.57 -8.14
C ASP A 344 -7.74 -19.01 -8.02
N PHE A 345 -6.98 -18.23 -7.25
CA PHE A 345 -5.56 -18.49 -7.04
C PHE A 345 -5.31 -19.44 -5.86
N THR A 346 -6.32 -20.14 -5.37
CA THR A 346 -6.15 -21.11 -4.27
C THR A 346 -4.98 -22.05 -4.57
N LEU A 347 -3.99 -22.08 -3.69
CA LEU A 347 -2.80 -22.93 -3.85
C LEU A 347 -3.14 -24.38 -3.50
N ASP A 348 -2.72 -25.32 -4.35
CA ASP A 348 -2.76 -26.74 -4.01
C ASP A 348 -2.02 -26.99 -2.68
N PRO A 349 -2.51 -27.88 -1.79
CA PRO A 349 -1.82 -28.23 -0.55
C PRO A 349 -0.38 -28.73 -0.72
N ASN A 350 -0.05 -29.30 -1.88
CA ASN A 350 1.30 -29.78 -2.21
C ASN A 350 2.10 -28.78 -3.04
N SER A 351 1.58 -27.57 -3.22
CA SER A 351 2.27 -26.55 -3.99
C SER A 351 3.66 -26.27 -3.42
N PRO A 352 4.72 -26.26 -4.26
CA PRO A 352 6.09 -26.07 -3.80
C PRO A 352 6.34 -24.68 -3.22
N VAL A 353 5.48 -23.70 -3.52
CA VAL A 353 5.67 -22.31 -3.09
C VAL A 353 5.13 -22.00 -1.69
N ARG A 354 4.48 -22.98 -1.04
CA ARG A 354 3.80 -22.80 0.27
C ARG A 354 4.73 -22.49 1.45
N THR A 355 6.03 -22.63 1.31
CA THR A 355 7.00 -22.39 2.39
C THR A 355 8.22 -21.60 1.94
N LEU A 356 8.14 -20.94 0.79
CA LEU A 356 9.29 -20.29 0.15
C LEU A 356 9.37 -18.78 0.45
N ALA A 357 8.40 -18.22 1.16
CA ALA A 357 8.49 -16.83 1.61
C ALA A 357 9.56 -16.67 2.69
N SER A 358 10.06 -15.44 2.85
CA SER A 358 11.06 -15.06 3.85
C SER A 358 10.64 -15.36 5.29
N ASP A 359 9.33 -15.49 5.53
CA ASP A 359 8.74 -15.80 6.83
C ASP A 359 8.36 -17.28 7.00
N GLY A 360 8.73 -18.13 6.03
CA GLY A 360 8.44 -19.57 6.02
C GLY A 360 7.02 -19.93 5.58
N LYS A 361 6.21 -18.97 5.15
CA LYS A 361 4.86 -19.19 4.61
C LYS A 361 4.88 -19.29 3.08
N ALA A 362 3.68 -19.26 2.48
CA ALA A 362 3.51 -19.22 1.05
C ALA A 362 4.03 -17.91 0.45
N LEU A 363 4.68 -18.01 -0.71
CA LEU A 363 4.90 -16.85 -1.58
C LEU A 363 3.55 -16.31 -2.09
N GLY A 364 3.54 -15.03 -2.44
CA GLY A 364 2.36 -14.37 -2.98
C GLY A 364 1.32 -14.06 -1.90
N ASP A 365 0.10 -13.79 -2.36
CA ASP A 365 -1.02 -13.42 -1.51
C ASP A 365 -1.50 -14.60 -0.65
N LEU A 366 -1.32 -14.46 0.66
CA LEU A 366 -1.57 -15.51 1.64
C LEU A 366 -3.04 -15.95 1.69
N ARG A 367 -3.99 -15.10 1.26
CA ARG A 367 -5.43 -15.44 1.19
C ARG A 367 -5.68 -16.70 0.39
N TRP A 368 -4.81 -16.99 -0.57
CA TRP A 368 -4.92 -18.16 -1.44
C TRP A 368 -4.22 -19.41 -0.91
N ALA A 369 -3.32 -19.28 0.06
CA ALA A 369 -2.69 -20.45 0.67
C ALA A 369 -3.64 -21.23 1.57
N GLY A 370 -4.74 -20.62 2.04
CA GLY A 370 -5.56 -21.21 3.10
C GLY A 370 -4.83 -21.28 4.45
N ASP A 371 -3.60 -20.76 4.53
CA ASP A 371 -2.90 -20.49 5.79
C ASP A 371 -3.50 -19.28 6.51
N VAL A 372 -4.46 -18.60 5.87
CA VAL A 372 -5.41 -17.73 6.56
C VAL A 372 -6.42 -18.63 7.28
N VAL A 373 -5.98 -19.23 8.38
CA VAL A 373 -6.85 -19.12 9.55
C VAL A 373 -6.99 -17.62 9.72
N SER A 374 -8.22 -17.12 9.54
CA SER A 374 -8.59 -15.83 10.08
C SER A 374 -8.28 -15.90 11.58
N VAL A 375 -7.07 -15.53 11.96
CA VAL A 375 -6.98 -14.62 13.07
C VAL A 375 -7.65 -13.40 12.48
N GLU A 376 -8.94 -13.23 12.80
CA GLU A 376 -9.50 -11.89 12.78
C GLU A 376 -8.38 -11.02 13.35
N GLU A 377 -7.85 -10.08 12.56
CA GLU A 377 -7.13 -8.94 13.14
C GLU A 377 -8.21 -8.08 13.82
N ASN A 378 -8.94 -8.69 14.76
CA ASN A 378 -9.95 -8.11 15.62
C ASN A 378 -9.19 -7.29 16.63
N GLY A 379 -8.51 -6.23 16.17
CA GLY A 379 -7.60 -5.43 16.96
C GLY A 379 -6.87 -6.28 18.00
N VAL A 380 -6.23 -7.39 17.60
CA VAL A 380 -5.32 -8.08 18.51
C VAL A 380 -4.15 -7.12 18.64
N THR A 381 -4.35 -6.16 19.55
CA THR A 381 -3.30 -5.41 20.19
C THR A 381 -2.29 -6.49 20.52
N PRO A 382 -1.09 -6.46 19.92
CA PRO A 382 -0.13 -7.51 20.14
C PRO A 382 -0.05 -7.75 21.65
N THR A 383 -0.13 -8.98 22.14
CA THR A 383 -0.18 -9.17 23.61
C THR A 383 1.20 -9.03 24.24
N SER A 384 2.24 -9.01 23.42
CA SER A 384 3.65 -8.98 23.83
C SER A 384 4.48 -8.09 22.93
N PHE A 385 5.55 -7.56 23.50
CA PHE A 385 6.61 -6.91 22.74
C PHE A 385 7.45 -7.95 22.00
N GLU A 386 7.79 -7.66 20.75
CA GLU A 386 8.71 -8.49 19.96
C GLU A 386 9.78 -7.62 19.31
N LEU A 387 11.02 -8.09 19.28
CA LEU A 387 12.11 -7.53 18.49
C LEU A 387 12.75 -8.66 17.69
N LYS A 388 12.48 -8.69 16.39
CA LYS A 388 12.94 -9.76 15.50
C LYS A 388 14.41 -9.58 15.17
N GLN A 389 15.01 -10.68 14.71
CA GLN A 389 16.35 -10.67 14.16
C GLN A 389 16.34 -9.85 12.86
N ASN A 390 17.31 -8.95 12.71
CA ASN A 390 17.44 -8.15 11.51
C ASN A 390 17.75 -9.05 10.29
N PHE A 391 17.25 -8.66 9.12
CA PHE A 391 17.48 -9.40 7.87
C PHE A 391 17.82 -8.43 6.72
N PRO A 392 18.86 -8.73 5.90
CA PRO A 392 19.81 -9.85 6.06
C PRO A 392 20.68 -9.68 7.33
N ASN A 393 21.25 -10.78 7.83
CA ASN A 393 22.27 -10.76 8.89
C ASN A 393 23.24 -11.95 8.70
N PRO A 394 24.53 -11.74 8.34
CA PRO A 394 25.19 -10.44 8.20
C PRO A 394 24.62 -9.56 7.08
N PHE A 395 24.84 -8.25 7.15
CA PHE A 395 24.31 -7.28 6.21
C PHE A 395 25.39 -6.36 5.61
N ASN A 396 25.12 -5.78 4.43
CA ASN A 396 26.00 -4.83 3.76
C ASN A 396 25.21 -3.86 2.83
N PRO A 397 25.30 -2.53 3.02
CA PRO A 397 25.45 -1.84 4.29
C PRO A 397 24.10 -1.69 5.03
N SER A 398 22.99 -2.20 4.46
CA SER A 398 21.64 -1.99 5.01
C SER A 398 20.99 -3.30 5.47
N THR A 399 20.16 -3.20 6.51
CA THR A 399 19.37 -4.31 7.05
C THR A 399 18.01 -3.82 7.54
N VAL A 400 17.05 -4.73 7.66
CA VAL A 400 15.70 -4.46 8.14
C VAL A 400 15.57 -4.93 9.58
N ILE A 401 14.97 -4.11 10.44
CA ILE A 401 14.61 -4.48 11.80
C ILE A 401 13.09 -4.38 11.94
N GLU A 402 12.47 -5.53 12.21
CA GLU A 402 11.04 -5.64 12.50
C GLU A 402 10.82 -5.78 14.01
N PHE A 403 9.82 -5.09 14.54
CA PHE A 403 9.47 -5.13 15.96
C PHE A 403 7.99 -4.86 16.17
N THR A 404 7.44 -5.40 17.25
CA THR A 404 6.01 -5.31 17.55
C THR A 404 5.81 -4.64 18.89
N VAL A 405 4.90 -3.66 18.93
CA VAL A 405 4.50 -2.97 20.17
C VAL A 405 3.03 -3.24 20.48
N PRO A 406 2.71 -3.72 21.69
CA PRO A 406 1.37 -4.12 22.10
C PRO A 406 0.43 -2.96 22.39
N LYS A 407 0.99 -1.77 22.66
CA LYS A 407 0.25 -0.57 23.08
C LYS A 407 0.84 0.65 22.39
N ALA A 408 -0.02 1.59 22.04
CA ALA A 408 0.44 2.88 21.55
C ALA A 408 1.22 3.62 22.63
N GLY A 409 2.31 4.29 22.27
CA GLY A 409 3.17 4.96 23.25
C GLY A 409 4.48 5.45 22.64
N ALA A 410 5.30 6.10 23.47
CA ALA A 410 6.60 6.60 23.08
C ALA A 410 7.63 5.46 23.08
N TYR A 411 8.16 5.14 21.91
CA TYR A 411 9.17 4.09 21.74
C TYR A 411 10.44 4.63 21.09
N THR A 412 11.55 4.00 21.45
CA THR A 412 12.86 4.27 20.86
C THR A 412 13.47 2.98 20.34
N LEU A 413 14.01 3.01 19.12
CA LEU A 413 14.85 1.96 18.57
C LEU A 413 16.20 2.57 18.23
N LYS A 414 17.24 2.12 18.93
CA LYS A 414 18.59 2.69 18.84
C LYS A 414 19.62 1.61 18.54
N VAL A 415 20.67 1.98 17.83
CA VAL A 415 21.80 1.11 17.48
C VAL A 415 23.03 1.52 18.28
N TYR A 416 23.77 0.54 18.76
CA TYR A 416 24.97 0.69 19.58
C TYR A 416 26.12 -0.13 19.00
N ASN A 417 27.35 0.37 19.14
CA ASN A 417 28.55 -0.43 18.90
C ASN A 417 28.90 -1.33 20.10
N VAL A 418 29.94 -2.15 19.97
CA VAL A 418 30.40 -3.06 21.05
C VAL A 418 30.88 -2.36 22.32
N LEU A 419 31.21 -1.07 22.26
CA LEU A 419 31.57 -0.25 23.42
C LEU A 419 30.34 0.35 24.13
N GLY A 420 29.14 0.05 23.64
CA GLY A 420 27.89 0.60 24.17
C GLY A 420 27.62 2.04 23.75
N GLN A 421 28.38 2.59 22.80
CA GLN A 421 28.13 3.93 22.26
C GLN A 421 26.98 3.87 21.26
N GLU A 422 26.01 4.79 21.40
CA GLU A 422 24.94 4.96 20.42
C GLU A 422 25.52 5.45 19.09
N VAL A 423 25.23 4.75 18.00
CA VAL A 423 25.70 5.09 16.65
C VAL A 423 24.56 5.50 15.71
N ALA A 424 23.31 5.17 16.06
CA ALA A 424 22.12 5.64 15.35
C ALA A 424 20.88 5.58 16.24
N THR A 425 19.94 6.50 16.01
CA THR A 425 18.55 6.40 16.49
C THR A 425 17.67 6.18 15.26
N LEU A 426 17.00 5.02 15.19
CA LEU A 426 16.13 4.64 14.06
C LEU A 426 14.68 5.07 14.29
N ILE A 427 14.23 4.97 15.55
CA ILE A 427 12.90 5.38 15.97
C ILE A 427 13.02 6.16 17.27
N ASN A 428 12.31 7.28 17.37
CA ASN A 428 12.12 8.05 18.61
C ASN A 428 10.83 8.86 18.50
N ARG A 429 9.69 8.17 18.59
CA ARG A 429 8.37 8.78 18.39
C ARG A 429 7.26 7.97 19.07
N ASN A 430 6.07 8.56 19.12
CA ASN A 430 4.87 7.81 19.46
C ASN A 430 4.53 6.86 18.31
N LEU A 431 4.34 5.58 18.62
CA LEU A 431 3.86 4.56 17.69
C LEU A 431 2.45 4.13 18.08
N ALA A 432 1.64 3.74 17.10
CA ALA A 432 0.42 2.97 17.35
C ALA A 432 0.77 1.54 17.78
N ALA A 433 -0.16 0.85 18.44
CA ALA A 433 -0.03 -0.58 18.66
C ALA A 433 0.03 -1.32 17.31
N GLY A 434 0.91 -2.32 17.20
CA GLY A 434 1.09 -3.08 15.97
C GLY A 434 2.55 -3.45 15.69
N THR A 435 2.77 -4.09 14.55
CA THR A 435 4.11 -4.41 14.04
C THR A 435 4.63 -3.25 13.20
N HIS A 436 5.89 -2.89 13.44
CA HIS A 436 6.60 -1.81 12.81
C HIS A 436 7.90 -2.34 12.22
N THR A 437 8.31 -1.73 11.12
CA THR A 437 9.54 -2.08 10.42
C THR A 437 10.35 -0.81 10.20
N THR A 438 11.67 -0.90 10.35
CA THR A 438 12.58 0.19 10.02
C THR A 438 13.85 -0.34 9.41
N ILE A 439 14.49 0.48 8.59
CA ILE A 439 15.72 0.14 7.89
C ILE A 439 16.88 0.81 8.59
N PHE A 440 17.94 0.04 8.83
CA PHE A 440 19.20 0.56 9.31
C PHE A 440 20.23 0.52 8.19
N ASN A 441 20.68 1.70 7.76
CA ASN A 441 21.77 1.87 6.81
C ASN A 441 23.06 2.23 7.55
N ALA A 442 24.05 1.36 7.49
CA ALA A 442 25.32 1.47 8.20
C ALA A 442 26.50 1.83 7.27
N LYS A 443 26.24 2.47 6.11
CA LYS A 443 27.26 2.83 5.10
C LYS A 443 28.47 3.54 5.69
N ASN A 444 28.25 4.42 6.67
CA ASN A 444 29.31 5.21 7.33
C ASN A 444 29.93 4.54 8.56
N LEU A 445 29.55 3.30 8.88
CA LEU A 445 30.06 2.56 10.04
C LEU A 445 31.07 1.49 9.60
N PRO A 446 32.09 1.17 10.42
CA PRO A 446 33.04 0.09 10.11
C PRO A 446 32.38 -1.30 10.18
N SER A 447 32.88 -2.29 9.42
CA SER A 447 32.45 -3.69 9.59
C SER A 447 32.60 -4.13 11.05
N GLY A 448 31.63 -4.87 11.57
CA GLY A 448 31.66 -5.29 12.97
C GLY A 448 30.32 -5.70 13.54
N LEU A 449 30.35 -6.04 14.83
CA LEU A 449 29.17 -6.38 15.61
C LEU A 449 28.50 -5.11 16.13
N TYR A 450 27.18 -5.05 15.96
CA TYR A 450 26.33 -4.00 16.49
C TYR A 450 25.20 -4.61 17.31
N LEU A 451 24.67 -3.81 18.23
CA LEU A 451 23.47 -4.13 19.01
C LEU A 451 22.38 -3.13 18.64
N TYR A 452 21.14 -3.57 18.56
CA TYR A 452 20.00 -2.67 18.47
C TYR A 452 19.02 -2.96 19.60
N LYS A 453 18.44 -1.89 20.13
CA LYS A 453 17.66 -1.91 21.35
C LYS A 453 16.34 -1.18 21.16
N LEU A 454 15.24 -1.88 21.39
CA LEU A 454 13.90 -1.31 21.51
C LEU A 454 13.61 -0.99 22.98
N SER A 455 13.19 0.26 23.26
CA SER A 455 12.85 0.71 24.61
C SER A 455 11.54 1.53 24.61
N GLY A 456 10.72 1.37 25.65
CA GLY A 456 9.46 2.10 25.88
C GLY A 456 8.51 1.32 26.79
N GLU A 457 7.58 1.97 27.50
CA GLU A 457 6.60 1.28 28.37
C GLU A 457 7.21 0.19 29.30
N ASN A 458 8.38 0.48 29.89
CA ASN A 458 9.18 -0.39 30.76
C ASN A 458 9.86 -1.63 30.11
N ILE A 459 9.91 -1.73 28.78
CA ILE A 459 10.70 -2.78 28.09
C ILE A 459 12.09 -2.31 27.65
N ASN A 460 12.98 -3.29 27.52
CA ASN A 460 14.32 -3.14 26.94
C ASN A 460 14.67 -4.44 26.18
N LEU A 461 14.29 -4.54 24.91
CA LEU A 461 14.63 -5.70 24.06
C LEU A 461 15.89 -5.39 23.27
N ILE A 462 16.86 -6.31 23.26
CA ILE A 462 18.15 -6.15 22.57
C ILE A 462 18.39 -7.33 21.65
N ARG A 463 18.89 -7.05 20.45
CA ARG A 463 19.37 -8.05 19.50
C ARG A 463 20.72 -7.60 18.92
N LYS A 464 21.45 -8.56 18.35
CA LYS A 464 22.75 -8.33 17.72
C LYS A 464 22.65 -8.42 16.21
N MET A 465 23.47 -7.67 15.49
CA MET A 465 23.59 -7.71 14.04
C MET A 465 25.05 -7.57 13.61
N MET A 466 25.41 -8.14 12.47
CA MET A 466 26.77 -8.16 11.95
C MET A 466 26.83 -7.40 10.62
N LEU A 467 27.57 -6.30 10.59
CA LEU A 467 27.88 -5.56 9.37
C LEU A 467 29.15 -6.15 8.73
N MET A 468 29.09 -6.54 7.46
CA MET A 468 30.25 -6.97 6.68
C MET A 468 30.35 -6.13 5.41
N LYS A 469 31.40 -5.32 5.28
CA LYS A 469 31.70 -4.57 4.05
C LYS A 469 32.42 -5.38 3.00
#